data_AF-A0A7S3HMN5-F1
#
_entry.id   AF-A0A7S3HMN5-F1
#
_cell.length_a   1.000
_cell.length_b   1.000
_cell.length_c   1.000
_cell.angle_alpha   90.00
_cell.angle_beta   90.00
_cell.angle_gamma   90.00
#
_symmetry.space_group_name_H-M   'P 1'
#
loop_
_entity.id
_entity.type
_entity.pdbx_description
1 polymer ?
#
loop_
_entity_poly.entity_id
_entity_poly.type
_entity_poly.pdbx_seq_one_letter_code
_entity_poly.pdbx_strand_id
1 'polypeptide(L)'
;EDLNWYAIILMFVLAVGGVATMIRGWLYTLVGERLVRSLRADLFGKIVNQDVTFFDQNKTGELMNRLSSDTTVIQNCLSVNISMGLRALAEMFVSIVLLFITSWELSCVMLAV
;
A
#
# COMPACT_ATOMS: atom_id res chain seq x y z
N GLU A 1 -10.95 -16.40 -38.11
CA GLU A 1 -11.49 -15.16 -37.51
C GLU A 1 -11.54 -15.22 -35.98
N ASP A 2 -11.76 -16.39 -35.39
CA ASP A 2 -11.80 -16.58 -33.93
C ASP A 2 -10.53 -16.13 -33.20
N LEU A 3 -9.34 -16.37 -33.79
CA LEU A 3 -8.07 -15.91 -33.21
C LEU A 3 -8.01 -14.39 -33.06
N ASN A 4 -8.54 -13.63 -34.03
CA ASN A 4 -8.55 -12.17 -33.97
C ASN A 4 -9.53 -11.68 -32.90
N TRP A 5 -10.67 -12.36 -32.75
CA TRP A 5 -11.63 -12.08 -31.69
C TRP A 5 -11.04 -12.30 -30.28
N TYR A 6 -10.38 -13.44 -30.05
CA TYR A 6 -9.69 -13.70 -28.77
C TYR A 6 -8.56 -12.70 -28.51
N ALA A 7 -7.81 -12.30 -29.54
CA ALA A 7 -6.76 -11.29 -29.42
C ALA A 7 -7.31 -9.92 -28.99
N ILE A 8 -8.45 -9.49 -29.56
CA ILE A 8 -9.12 -8.24 -29.18
C ILE A 8 -9.62 -8.29 -27.73
N ILE A 9 -10.20 -9.41 -27.30
CA ILE A 9 -10.65 -9.58 -25.91
C ILE A 9 -9.46 -9.49 -24.94
N LEU A 10 -8.36 -10.19 -25.23
CA LEU A 10 -7.17 -10.14 -24.39
C LEU A 10 -6.58 -8.73 -24.32
N MET A 11 -6.51 -8.03 -25.44
CA MET A 11 -6.05 -6.64 -25.48
C MET A 11 -6.92 -5.73 -24.60
N PHE A 12 -8.23 -5.88 -24.66
CA PHE A 12 -9.16 -5.12 -23.83
C PHE A 12 -8.97 -5.41 -22.34
N VAL A 13 -8.87 -6.68 -21.96
CA VAL A 13 -8.65 -7.10 -20.57
C VAL A 13 -7.34 -6.53 -20.02
N LEU A 14 -6.25 -6.59 -20.80
CA LEU A 14 -4.96 -6.03 -20.41
C LEU A 14 -5.00 -4.51 -20.29
N ALA A 15 -5.68 -3.82 -21.21
CA ALA A 15 -5.85 -2.38 -21.16
C ALA A 15 -6.62 -1.95 -19.89
N VAL A 16 -7.76 -2.58 -19.61
CA VAL A 16 -8.54 -2.32 -18.40
C VAL A 16 -7.75 -2.64 -17.13
N GLY A 17 -7.04 -3.77 -17.10
CA GLY A 17 -6.19 -4.16 -15.99
C GLY A 17 -5.04 -3.17 -15.74
N GLY A 18 -4.45 -2.63 -16.80
CA GLY A 18 -3.41 -1.59 -16.72
C GLY A 18 -3.94 -0.29 -16.12
N VAL A 19 -5.08 0.19 -16.62
CA VAL A 19 -5.75 1.39 -16.09
C VAL A 19 -6.12 1.21 -14.61
N ALA A 20 -6.71 0.06 -14.25
CA ALA A 20 -7.05 -0.24 -12.87
C ALA A 20 -5.81 -0.25 -11.95
N THR A 21 -4.70 -0.82 -12.43
CA THR A 21 -3.43 -0.84 -11.68
C THR A 21 -2.86 0.56 -11.47
N MET A 22 -2.94 1.43 -12.48
CA MET A 22 -2.52 2.82 -12.38
C MET A 22 -3.37 3.61 -11.39
N ILE A 23 -4.70 3.52 -11.48
CA ILE A 23 -5.63 4.18 -10.54
C ILE A 23 -5.36 3.71 -9.11
N ARG A 24 -5.18 2.40 -8.91
CA ARG A 24 -4.87 1.82 -7.60
C ARG A 24 -3.57 2.39 -7.03
N GLY A 25 -2.51 2.46 -7.83
CA GLY A 25 -1.22 3.05 -7.41
C GLY A 25 -1.38 4.50 -6.98
N TRP A 26 -2.09 5.29 -7.78
CA TRP A 26 -2.37 6.70 -7.48
C TRP A 26 -3.16 6.87 -6.17
N LEU A 27 -4.19 6.05 -5.94
CA LEU A 27 -4.97 6.06 -4.70
C LEU A 27 -4.12 5.77 -3.46
N TYR A 28 -3.22 4.79 -3.52
CA TYR A 28 -2.34 4.48 -2.40
C TYR A 28 -1.38 5.63 -2.07
N THR A 29 -0.80 6.26 -3.10
CA THR A 29 0.05 7.45 -2.91
C THR A 29 -0.74 8.60 -2.28
N LEU A 30 -1.94 8.88 -2.80
CA LEU A 30 -2.80 9.95 -2.30
C LEU A 30 -3.20 9.75 -0.82
N VAL A 31 -3.54 8.51 -0.44
CA VAL A 31 -3.86 8.17 0.95
C VAL A 31 -2.63 8.35 1.84
N GLY A 32 -1.46 7.90 1.38
CA GLY A 32 -0.18 8.07 2.05
C GLY A 32 0.15 9.51 2.37
N GLU A 33 0.05 10.39 1.37
CA GLU A 33 0.30 11.83 1.53
C GLU A 33 -0.67 12.49 2.51
N ARG A 34 -1.96 12.14 2.45
CA ARG A 34 -2.98 12.67 3.37
C ARG A 34 -2.71 12.26 4.82
N LEU A 35 -2.33 11.00 5.05
CA LEU A 35 -2.00 10.49 6.38
C LEU A 35 -0.80 11.22 6.97
N VAL A 36 0.29 11.38 6.21
CA VAL A 36 1.48 12.11 6.66
C VAL A 36 1.19 13.57 6.92
N ARG A 37 0.39 14.21 6.06
CA ARG A 37 0.00 15.61 6.25
C ARG A 37 -0.74 15.79 7.57
N SER A 38 -1.70 14.92 7.88
CA SER A 38 -2.41 14.95 9.16
C SER A 38 -1.45 14.73 10.33
N LEU A 39 -0.61 13.71 10.24
CA LEU A 39 0.33 13.35 11.29
C LEU A 39 1.35 14.46 11.57
N ARG A 40 1.86 15.13 10.52
CA ARG A 40 2.75 16.29 10.67
C ARG A 40 2.04 17.48 11.30
N ALA A 41 0.79 17.76 10.92
CA ALA A 41 0.01 18.84 11.51
C ALA A 41 -0.22 18.61 13.01
N ASP A 42 -0.61 17.39 13.40
CA ASP A 42 -0.85 17.02 14.80
C ASP A 42 0.44 17.08 15.63
N LEU A 43 1.55 16.53 15.12
CA LEU A 43 2.84 16.57 15.80
C LEU A 43 3.35 18.00 15.94
N PHE A 44 3.27 18.81 14.88
CA PHE A 44 3.68 20.20 14.94
C PHE A 44 2.87 21.00 15.97
N GLY A 45 1.55 20.82 15.97
CA GLY A 45 0.67 21.44 16.96
C GLY A 45 1.04 21.04 18.40
N LYS A 46 1.43 19.79 18.64
CA LYS A 46 1.89 19.34 19.96
C LYS A 46 3.26 19.89 20.33
N ILE A 47 4.20 19.98 19.40
CA ILE A 47 5.54 20.50 19.65
C ILE A 47 5.48 21.96 20.06
N VAL A 48 4.70 22.80 19.36
CA VAL A 48 4.62 24.24 19.64
C VAL A 48 4.02 24.55 21.02
N ASN A 49 3.19 23.66 21.57
CA ASN A 49 2.56 23.82 22.88
C ASN A 49 3.35 23.16 24.04
N GLN A 50 4.61 22.78 23.84
CA GLN A 50 5.44 22.20 24.90
C GLN A 50 6.09 23.26 25.81
N ASP A 51 6.42 22.85 27.03
CA ASP A 51 7.04 23.69 28.05
C ASP A 51 8.50 24.03 27.70
N VAL A 52 9.03 25.12 28.26
CA VAL A 52 10.43 25.55 28.03
C VAL A 52 11.44 24.47 28.42
N THR A 53 11.19 23.75 29.52
CA THR A 53 12.06 22.65 29.98
C THR A 53 12.16 21.50 28.96
N PHE A 54 11.12 21.28 28.15
CA PHE A 54 11.16 20.29 27.07
C PHE A 54 12.16 20.71 25.98
N PHE A 55 12.18 22.00 25.63
CA PHE A 55 13.10 22.56 24.65
C PHE A 55 14.54 22.70 25.16
N ASP A 56 14.74 22.81 26.48
CA ASP A 56 16.07 22.75 27.08
C ASP A 56 16.70 21.35 26.94
N GLN A 57 15.87 20.29 26.98
CA GLN A 57 16.31 18.90 26.86
C GLN A 57 16.36 18.39 25.41
N ASN A 58 15.50 18.90 24.53
CA ASN A 58 15.37 18.43 23.15
C ASN A 58 15.72 19.55 22.17
N LYS A 59 16.76 19.31 21.35
CA LYS A 59 17.18 20.30 20.33
C LYS A 59 16.09 20.47 19.27
N THR A 60 15.74 21.70 18.94
CA THR A 60 14.75 22.02 17.89
C THR A 60 15.05 21.33 16.55
N GLY A 61 16.35 21.22 16.19
CA GLY A 61 16.77 20.51 14.99
C GLY A 61 16.45 19.02 15.01
N GLU A 62 16.54 18.37 16.18
CA GLU A 62 16.16 16.96 16.34
C GLU A 62 14.65 16.78 16.20
N LEU A 63 13.86 17.67 16.82
CA LEU A 63 12.40 17.67 16.70
C LEU A 63 11.95 17.85 15.25
N MET A 64 12.57 18.78 14.51
CA MET A 64 12.32 18.98 13.08
C MET A 64 12.74 17.77 12.24
N ASN A 65 13.86 17.13 12.58
CA ASN A 65 14.28 15.91 11.90
C ASN A 65 13.27 14.78 12.11
N ARG A 66 12.79 14.55 13.34
CA ARG A 66 11.77 13.54 13.62
C ARG A 66 10.44 13.86 12.93
N LEU A 67 10.02 15.13 12.96
CA LEU A 67 8.81 15.59 12.27
C LEU A 67 8.88 15.36 10.75
N SER A 68 10.06 15.43 10.14
CA SER A 68 10.23 15.22 8.70
C SER A 68 10.56 13.78 8.33
N SER A 69 11.67 13.26 8.86
CA SER A 69 12.25 11.95 8.55
C SER A 69 11.37 10.81 9.05
N ASP A 70 11.04 10.76 10.35
CA ASP A 70 10.27 9.64 10.92
C ASP A 70 8.87 9.58 10.28
N THR A 71 8.25 10.74 10.03
CA THR A 71 6.94 10.80 9.38
C THR A 71 6.98 10.32 7.92
N THR A 72 8.09 10.55 7.21
CA THR A 72 8.31 10.02 5.86
C THR A 72 8.53 8.50 5.88
N VAL A 73 9.26 7.98 6.88
CA VAL A 73 9.40 6.52 7.07
C VAL A 73 8.05 5.88 7.32
N ILE A 74 7.22 6.48 8.19
CA ILE A 74 5.85 6.04 8.43
C ILE A 74 5.01 6.09 7.15
N GLN A 75 5.15 7.14 6.32
CA GLN A 75 4.50 7.23 5.01
C GLN A 75 4.78 6.01 4.15
N ASN A 76 6.06 5.65 4.00
CA ASN A 76 6.48 4.57 3.13
C ASN A 76 6.00 3.22 3.67
N CYS A 77 6.09 3.01 4.99
CA CYS A 77 5.55 1.80 5.62
C CYS A 77 4.05 1.64 5.36
N LEU A 78 3.24 2.69 5.53
CA LEU A 78 1.80 2.63 5.32
C LEU A 78 1.43 2.52 3.83
N SER A 79 2.04 3.34 2.98
CA SER A 79 1.64 3.50 1.58
C SER A 79 2.17 2.37 0.69
N VAL A 80 3.32 1.79 1.03
CA VAL A 80 4.01 0.79 0.21
C VAL A 80 3.99 -0.57 0.90
N ASN A 81 4.52 -0.70 2.11
CA ASN A 81 4.66 -2.02 2.73
C ASN A 81 3.31 -2.64 3.11
N ILE A 82 2.42 -1.87 3.75
CA ILE A 82 1.10 -2.37 4.11
C ILE A 82 0.25 -2.61 2.86
N SER A 83 0.29 -1.71 1.87
CA SER A 83 -0.50 -1.88 0.63
C SER A 83 -0.05 -3.10 -0.17
N MET A 84 1.25 -3.37 -0.25
CA MET A 84 1.80 -4.58 -0.88
C MET A 84 1.47 -5.83 -0.06
N GLY A 85 1.56 -5.78 1.27
CA GLY A 85 1.21 -6.90 2.14
C GLY A 85 -0.25 -7.31 2.01
N LEU A 86 -1.17 -6.33 2.08
CA LEU A 86 -2.60 -6.57 1.89
C LEU A 86 -2.92 -7.13 0.50
N ARG A 87 -2.24 -6.61 -0.53
CA ARG A 87 -2.35 -7.12 -1.90
C ARG A 87 -1.90 -8.58 -1.98
N ALA A 88 -0.71 -8.90 -1.46
CA ALA A 88 -0.15 -10.24 -1.53
C ALA A 88 -1.05 -11.25 -0.81
N LEU A 89 -1.63 -10.88 0.34
CA LEU A 89 -2.62 -11.70 1.03
C LEU A 89 -3.87 -11.90 0.17
N ALA A 90 -4.43 -10.84 -0.42
CA ALA A 90 -5.59 -10.95 -1.29
C ALA A 90 -5.32 -11.82 -2.52
N GLU A 91 -4.17 -11.66 -3.18
CA GLU A 91 -3.73 -12.47 -4.32
C GLU A 91 -3.55 -13.93 -3.93
N MET A 92 -2.99 -14.20 -2.74
CA MET A 92 -2.86 -15.55 -2.20
C MET A 92 -4.24 -16.19 -1.99
N PHE A 93 -5.17 -15.49 -1.35
CA PHE A 93 -6.54 -15.99 -1.15
C PHE A 93 -7.25 -16.27 -2.47
N VAL A 94 -7.22 -15.32 -3.41
CA VAL A 94 -7.86 -15.49 -4.74
C VAL A 94 -7.25 -16.67 -5.49
N SER A 95 -5.91 -16.81 -5.46
CA SER A 95 -5.22 -17.90 -6.15
C SER A 95 -5.58 -19.27 -5.56
N ILE A 96 -5.61 -19.40 -4.23
CA ILE A 96 -6.01 -20.63 -3.56
C ILE A 96 -7.45 -20.99 -3.95
N VAL A 97 -8.38 -20.04 -3.87
CA VAL A 97 -9.79 -20.26 -4.23
C VAL A 97 -9.93 -20.70 -5.69
N LEU A 98 -9.20 -20.09 -6.62
CA LEU A 98 -9.22 -20.47 -8.04
C LEU A 98 -8.69 -21.88 -8.29
N LEU A 99 -7.64 -22.30 -7.57
CA LEU A 99 -7.12 -23.66 -7.64
C LEU A 99 -8.19 -24.69 -7.23
N PHE A 100 -8.84 -24.46 -6.09
CA PHE A 100 -9.91 -25.33 -5.59
C PHE A 100 -11.12 -25.39 -6.53
N ILE A 101 -11.50 -24.28 -7.16
CA ILE A 101 -12.60 -24.25 -8.15
C ILE A 101 -12.24 -25.06 -9.41
N THR A 102 -10.99 -24.98 -9.85
CA THR A 102 -10.55 -25.63 -11.10
C THR A 102 -10.42 -27.14 -10.93
N SER A 103 -9.77 -27.59 -9.86
CA SER A 103 -9.68 -29.02 -9.52
C SER A 103 -9.38 -29.17 -8.04
N TRP A 104 -10.38 -29.60 -7.29
CA TRP A 104 -10.24 -29.79 -5.85
C TRP A 104 -9.29 -30.96 -5.51
N GLU A 105 -9.26 -32.02 -6.33
CA GLU A 105 -8.40 -33.19 -6.12
C GLU A 105 -6.91 -32.84 -6.25
N LEU A 106 -6.53 -32.16 -7.35
CA LEU A 106 -5.14 -31.76 -7.58
C LEU A 106 -4.68 -30.71 -6.55
N SER A 107 -5.56 -29.79 -6.17
CA SER A 107 -5.25 -28.75 -5.18
C SER A 107 -4.98 -29.31 -3.79
N CYS A 108 -5.77 -30.29 -3.35
CA CYS A 108 -5.56 -30.97 -2.07
C CYS A 108 -4.23 -31.73 -2.03
N VAL A 109 -3.86 -32.41 -3.12
CA VAL A 109 -2.57 -33.12 -3.20
C VAL A 109 -1.40 -32.12 -3.13
N MET A 110 -1.48 -31.00 -3.86
CA MET A 110 -0.43 -29.98 -3.86
C MET A 110 -0.23 -29.28 -2.51
N LEU A 111 -1.27 -29.17 -1.67
CA LEU A 111 -1.17 -28.56 -0.34
C LEU A 111 -0.72 -29.55 0.74
N ALA A 112 -0.90 -30.84 0.52
CA ALA A 112 -0.56 -31.90 1.47
C ALA A 112 0.92 -32.33 1.38
N VAL A 113 1.57 -32.10 0.23
CA VAL A 113 3.00 -32.34 -0.03
C VAL A 113 3.81 -31.11 0.38
#